data_AF-N2BKI8-F1
#
_entry.id   AF-N2BKI8-F1
#
_cell.length_a   1.000
_cell.length_b   1.000
_cell.length_c   1.000
_cell.angle_alpha   90.00
_cell.angle_beta   90.00
_cell.angle_gamma   90.00
#
_symmetry.space_group_name_H-M   'P 1'
#
loop_
_entity.id
_entity.type
_entity.pdbx_description
1 polymer ?
#
loop_
_entity_poly.entity_id
_entity_poly.type
_entity_poly.pdbx_seq_one_letter_code
_entity_poly.pdbx_strand_id
1 'polypeptide(L)'
;MNKLQLNSKKIIIWPYVNYGIFILAFFVLGTLGSEYKAILRINFFLNIIICIISLVLNIILFFPKHETSLFVKLVFLFITLALAAFTYYAFIMPECGLPSVLFS
;
A
#
# COMPACT_ATOMS: atom_id res chain seq x y z
N MET A 1 26.76 5.73 21.93
CA MET A 1 25.97 5.63 20.68
C MET A 1 24.51 5.33 21.04
N ASN A 2 23.64 6.33 21.00
CA ASN A 2 22.20 6.12 21.17
C ASN A 2 21.72 5.22 20.03
N LYS A 3 21.47 3.94 20.34
CA LYS A 3 20.73 3.05 19.44
C LYS A 3 19.41 3.77 19.17
N LEU A 4 19.19 4.18 17.91
CA LEU A 4 17.89 4.50 17.36
C LEU A 4 17.01 3.25 17.55
N GLN A 5 16.47 3.08 18.75
CA GLN A 5 15.38 2.18 19.02
C GLN A 5 14.19 2.83 18.30
N LEU A 6 14.02 2.45 17.03
CA LEU A 6 12.78 2.67 16.30
C LEU A 6 11.66 2.15 17.20
N ASN A 7 10.99 3.09 17.86
CA ASN A 7 9.94 2.80 18.82
C ASN A 7 8.86 2.02 18.08
N SER A 8 8.51 0.82 18.56
CA SER A 8 7.51 -0.05 17.94
C SER A 8 6.20 0.69 17.60
N LYS A 9 5.85 1.72 18.38
CA LYS A 9 4.72 2.62 18.09
C LYS A 9 4.85 3.35 16.75
N LYS A 10 6.04 3.86 16.41
CA LYS A 10 6.29 4.53 15.11
C LYS A 10 6.17 3.54 13.96
N ILE A 11 6.68 2.32 14.12
CA ILE A 11 6.59 1.27 13.08
C ILE A 11 5.14 0.87 12.81
N ILE A 12 4.25 0.93 13.81
CA ILE A 12 2.82 0.66 13.63
C ILE A 12 2.07 1.84 12.98
N ILE A 13 2.46 3.08 13.28
CA ILE A 13 1.82 4.28 12.70
C ILE A 13 2.10 4.38 11.19
N TRP A 14 3.31 4.02 10.75
CA TRP A 14 3.69 4.11 9.33
C TRP A 14 2.77 3.30 8.38
N PRO A 15 2.45 2.01 8.66
CA PRO A 15 1.44 1.25 7.92
C PRO A 15 0.09 1.96 7.85
N TYR A 16 -0.42 2.50 8.97
CA TYR A 16 -1.69 3.24 8.96
C TYR A 16 -1.66 4.46 8.04
N VAL A 17 -0.59 5.25 8.11
CA VAL A 17 -0.41 6.41 7.23
C VAL A 17 -0.33 5.96 5.76
N ASN A 18 0.43 4.91 5.47
CA ASN A 18 0.56 4.36 4.12
C ASN A 18 -0.79 3.91 3.56
N TYR A 19 -1.62 3.22 4.35
CA TYR A 19 -2.94 2.77 3.90
C TYR A 19 -3.89 3.95 3.67
N GLY A 20 -3.83 4.98 4.52
CA GLY A 20 -4.59 6.20 4.32
C GLY A 20 -4.21 6.90 3.01
N ILE A 21 -2.90 7.04 2.75
CA ILE A 21 -2.39 7.60 1.50
C ILE A 21 -2.82 6.77 0.29
N PHE A 22 -2.77 5.44 0.39
CA PHE A 22 -3.23 4.54 -0.67
C PHE A 22 -4.69 4.81 -1.05
N ILE A 23 -5.58 4.83 -0.04
CA ILE A 23 -7.01 5.03 -0.27
C ILE A 23 -7.25 6.42 -0.88
N LEU A 24 -6.61 7.46 -0.37
CA LEU A 24 -6.75 8.82 -0.90
C LEU A 24 -6.21 8.93 -2.34
N ALA A 25 -5.03 8.39 -2.62
CA ALA A 25 -4.44 8.39 -3.96
C ALA A 25 -5.34 7.63 -4.95
N PHE A 26 -5.87 6.49 -4.53
CA PHE A 26 -6.81 5.73 -5.35
C PHE A 26 -8.08 6.51 -5.66
N PHE A 27 -8.76 7.10 -4.67
CA PHE A 27 -10.01 7.82 -4.91
C PHE A 27 -9.82 9.17 -5.61
N VAL A 28 -8.70 9.87 -5.40
CA VAL A 28 -8.48 11.19 -6.02
C VAL A 28 -7.94 11.05 -7.44
N LEU A 29 -6.98 10.14 -7.66
CA LEU A 29 -6.28 10.02 -8.93
C LEU A 29 -6.80 8.86 -9.79
N GLY A 30 -7.34 7.80 -9.16
CA GLY A 30 -7.82 6.60 -9.85
C GLY A 30 -9.20 6.75 -10.47
N THR A 31 -9.99 7.76 -10.05
CA THR A 31 -11.32 8.05 -10.63
C THR A 31 -11.27 9.09 -11.74
N LEU A 32 -10.07 9.55 -12.13
CA LEU A 32 -9.91 10.47 -13.24
C LEU A 32 -10.27 9.78 -14.55
N GLY A 33 -10.89 10.52 -15.46
CA GLY A 33 -11.32 10.02 -16.76
C GLY A 33 -10.15 9.48 -17.61
N SER A 34 -10.48 8.68 -18.62
CA SER A 34 -9.51 8.07 -19.53
C SER A 34 -8.65 9.05 -20.32
N GLU A 35 -9.02 10.33 -20.34
CA GLU A 35 -8.22 11.43 -20.90
C GLU A 35 -6.94 11.73 -20.10
N TYR A 36 -6.87 11.31 -18.83
CA TYR A 36 -5.73 11.49 -17.93
C TYR A 36 -4.86 10.22 -17.78
N LYS A 37 -4.62 9.48 -18.86
CA LYS A 37 -3.86 8.20 -18.85
C LYS A 37 -2.52 8.29 -18.10
N ALA A 38 -1.77 9.38 -18.29
CA ALA A 38 -0.48 9.59 -17.64
C ALA A 38 -0.61 9.64 -16.11
N ILE A 39 -1.63 10.33 -15.59
CA ILE A 39 -1.89 10.46 -14.15
C ILE A 39 -2.33 9.12 -13.57
N LEU A 40 -3.20 8.39 -14.29
CA LEU A 40 -3.62 7.05 -13.90
C LEU A 40 -2.42 6.10 -13.79
N ARG A 41 -1.46 6.18 -14.73
CA ARG A 41 -0.23 5.35 -14.70
C ARG A 41 0.69 5.74 -13.54
N ILE A 42 0.83 7.03 -13.25
CA ILE A 42 1.57 7.50 -12.07
C ILE A 42 0.91 6.98 -10.78
N ASN A 43 -0.42 7.03 -10.68
CA ASN A 43 -1.16 6.52 -9.53
C ASN A 43 -0.95 5.01 -9.33
N PHE A 44 -0.95 4.23 -10.41
CA PHE A 44 -0.64 2.81 -10.36
C PHE A 44 0.75 2.53 -9.77
N PHE A 45 1.79 3.21 -10.28
CA PHE A 45 3.14 3.04 -9.74
C PHE A 45 3.24 3.51 -8.28
N LEU A 46 2.57 4.61 -7.93
CA LEU A 46 2.50 5.10 -6.56
C LEU A 46 1.90 4.05 -5.62
N ASN A 47 0.77 3.44 -6.00
CA ASN A 47 0.10 2.41 -5.23
C ASN A 47 0.95 1.14 -5.07
N ILE A 48 1.67 0.72 -6.13
CA ILE A 48 2.66 -0.38 -6.03
C ILE A 48 3.75 -0.05 -5.03
N ILE A 49 4.35 1.14 -5.11
CA ILE A 49 5.43 1.56 -4.21
C ILE A 49 4.93 1.57 -2.75
N ILE A 50 3.74 2.09 -2.49
CA ILE A 50 3.12 2.09 -1.15
C ILE A 50 2.92 0.66 -0.65
N CYS A 51 2.45 -0.26 -1.51
CA CYS A 51 2.31 -1.67 -1.16
C CYS A 51 3.65 -2.32 -0.82
N ILE A 52 4.71 -2.08 -1.61
CA ILE A 52 6.06 -2.62 -1.36
C ILE A 52 6.60 -2.09 -0.02
N ILE A 53 6.54 -0.78 0.22
CA ILE A 53 7.00 -0.17 1.48
C ILE A 53 6.23 -0.75 2.68
N SER A 54 4.91 -0.92 2.54
CA SER A 54 4.07 -1.50 3.59
C SER A 54 4.39 -2.97 3.85
N LEU A 55 4.77 -3.73 2.81
CA LEU A 55 5.18 -5.13 2.94
C LEU A 55 6.53 -5.23 3.65
N VAL A 56 7.49 -4.36 3.32
CA VAL A 56 8.76 -4.25 4.03
C VAL A 56 8.55 -3.89 5.51
N LEU A 57 7.68 -2.93 5.80
CA LEU A 57 7.33 -2.56 7.18
C LEU A 57 6.67 -3.73 7.94
N ASN A 58 5.80 -4.50 7.27
CA ASN A 58 5.23 -5.72 7.83
C ASN A 58 6.31 -6.75 8.17
N ILE A 59 7.24 -7.04 7.26
CA ILE A 59 8.38 -7.95 7.52
C ILE A 59 9.20 -7.45 8.71
N ILE A 60 9.46 -6.13 8.77
CA ILE A 60 10.20 -5.53 9.88
C ILE A 60 9.46 -5.74 11.21
N LEU A 61 8.14 -5.55 11.22
CA LEU A 61 7.28 -5.74 12.39
C LEU A 61 7.29 -7.20 12.88
N PHE A 62 7.50 -8.17 11.99
CA PHE A 62 7.62 -9.59 12.33
C PHE A 62 8.93 -9.95 13.05
N PHE A 63 9.98 -9.12 13.02
CA PHE A 63 11.20 -9.42 13.77
C PHE A 63 10.95 -9.46 15.29
N PRO A 64 11.65 -10.36 16.02
CA PRO A 64 11.47 -10.56 17.46
C PRO A 64 11.84 -9.34 18.32
N LYS A 65 12.49 -8.33 17.72
CA LYS A 65 12.83 -7.05 18.35
C LYS A 65 11.59 -6.21 18.70
N HIS A 66 10.43 -6.50 18.12
CA HIS A 66 9.20 -5.75 18.32
C HIS A 66 8.16 -6.56 19.10
N GLU A 67 8.00 -6.24 20.39
CA GLU A 67 6.92 -6.73 21.27
C GLU A 67 5.57 -6.16 20.85
N THR A 68 5.02 -6.70 19.77
CA THR A 68 3.66 -6.43 19.29
C THR A 68 2.93 -7.75 19.17
N SER A 69 1.62 -7.74 19.46
CA SER A 69 0.81 -8.96 19.41
C SER A 69 0.81 -9.57 18.01
N LEU A 70 0.91 -10.90 17.93
CA LEU A 70 0.90 -11.62 16.64
C LEU A 70 -0.36 -11.31 15.83
N PHE A 71 -1.49 -11.12 16.50
CA PHE A 71 -2.75 -10.72 15.87
C PHE A 71 -2.63 -9.40 15.10
N VAL A 72 -2.05 -8.37 15.72
CA VAL A 72 -1.87 -7.06 15.07
C VAL A 72 -0.95 -7.18 13.85
N LYS A 73 0.14 -7.98 13.94
CA LYS A 73 1.05 -8.22 12.82
C LYS A 73 0.34 -8.89 11.64
N LEU A 74 -0.49 -9.90 11.92
CA LEU A 74 -1.27 -10.59 10.90
C LEU A 74 -2.30 -9.66 10.24
N VAL A 75 -3.00 -8.86 11.02
CA VAL A 75 -3.98 -7.88 10.49
C VAL A 75 -3.30 -6.92 9.51
N PHE A 76 -2.14 -6.35 9.85
CA PHE A 76 -1.40 -5.47 8.94
C PHE A 76 -0.95 -6.20 7.67
N LEU A 77 -0.48 -7.45 7.79
CA LEU A 77 -0.09 -8.24 6.64
C LEU A 77 -1.29 -8.50 5.70
N PHE A 78 -2.44 -8.90 6.25
CA PHE A 78 -3.66 -9.13 5.48
C PHE A 78 -4.15 -7.87 4.78
N ILE A 79 -4.13 -6.72 5.45
CA ILE A 79 -4.49 -5.44 4.81
C ILE A 79 -3.55 -5.14 3.65
N THR A 80 -2.23 -5.26 3.84
CA THR A 80 -1.27 -5.02 2.75
C THR A 80 -1.45 -5.96 1.57
N LEU A 81 -1.72 -7.24 1.82
CA LEU A 81 -2.00 -8.21 0.75
C LEU A 81 -3.30 -7.86 0.02
N ALA A 82 -4.34 -7.44 0.74
CA ALA A 82 -5.60 -7.00 0.15
C ALA A 82 -5.42 -5.75 -0.72
N LEU A 83 -4.63 -4.76 -0.28
CA LEU A 83 -4.33 -3.56 -1.07
C LEU A 83 -3.51 -3.89 -2.34
N ALA A 84 -2.57 -4.82 -2.24
CA ALA A 84 -1.80 -5.29 -3.38
C ALA A 84 -2.68 -6.02 -4.41
N ALA A 85 -3.54 -6.94 -3.94
CA ALA A 85 -4.51 -7.63 -4.77
C ALA A 85 -5.50 -6.65 -5.41
N PHE A 86 -5.95 -5.64 -4.66
CA PHE A 86 -6.81 -4.58 -5.17
C PHE A 86 -6.12 -3.73 -6.24
N THR A 87 -4.84 -3.39 -6.06
CA THR A 87 -4.06 -2.65 -7.08
C THR A 87 -3.95 -3.45 -8.36
N TYR A 88 -3.67 -4.75 -8.24
CA TYR A 88 -3.65 -5.65 -9.39
C TYR A 88 -5.02 -5.70 -10.07
N TYR A 89 -6.08 -5.92 -9.30
CA TYR A 89 -7.45 -5.99 -9.81
C TYR A 89 -7.88 -4.69 -10.52
N ALA A 90 -7.67 -3.53 -9.89
CA ALA A 90 -8.17 -2.25 -10.38
C ALA A 90 -7.43 -1.70 -11.60
N PHE A 91 -6.13 -2.00 -11.76
CA PHE A 91 -5.30 -1.38 -12.80
C PHE A 91 -4.83 -2.34 -13.91
N ILE A 92 -4.77 -3.65 -13.63
CA ILE A 92 -4.27 -4.66 -14.58
C ILE A 92 -5.43 -5.44 -15.21
N MET A 93 -6.51 -5.71 -14.47
CA MET A 93 -7.61 -6.55 -14.97
C MET A 93 -8.56 -5.74 -15.90
N PRO A 94 -8.63 -6.06 -17.21
CA PRO A 94 -9.31 -5.21 -18.20
C PRO A 94 -10.84 -5.24 -18.13
N GLU A 95 -11.43 -6.20 -17.41
CA GLU A 95 -12.89 -6.42 -17.38
C GLU A 95 -13.63 -5.60 -16.30
N CYS A 96 -12.92 -4.78 -15.53
CA CYS A 96 -13.46 -4.21 -14.28
C CYS A 96 -13.97 -2.77 -14.39
N GLY A 97 -14.15 -2.24 -15.60
CA GLY A 97 -14.75 -0.92 -15.82
C GLY A 97 -13.84 0.29 -15.55
N LEU A 98 -12.62 0.08 -15.02
CA LEU A 98 -11.55 1.08 -15.07
C LEU A 98 -10.70 0.86 -16.34
N PRO A 99 -10.31 1.93 -17.06
CA PRO A 99 -9.47 1.81 -18.24
C PRO A 99 -8.15 1.11 -17.86
N SER A 100 -7.80 0.01 -18.55
CA SER A 100 -6.57 -0.73 -18.28
C SER A 100 -5.35 0.18 -18.49
N VAL A 101 -4.83 0.73 -17.40
CA VAL A 101 -3.86 1.84 -17.41
C VAL A 101 -2.52 1.45 -18.06
N LEU A 102 -2.21 0.16 -18.11
CA LEU A 102 -0.98 -0.37 -18.67
C LEU A 102 -1.03 -0.66 -20.17
N PHE A 103 -2.21 -0.94 -20.75
CA PHE A 103 -2.33 -1.51 -22.10
C PHE A 103 -3.07 -0.63 -23.12
N SER A 104 -3.37 0.63 -22.78
CA SER A 104 -4.06 1.59 -23.67
C SER A 104 -3.20 2.75 -24.13
#